data_AF-A0A7W7LHM0-F1
#
_entry.id   AF-A0A7W7LHM0-F1
#
_cell.length_a   1.000
_cell.length_b   1.000
_cell.length_c   1.000
_cell.angle_alpha   90.00
_cell.angle_beta   90.00
_cell.angle_gamma   90.00
#
_symmetry.space_group_name_H-M   'P 1'
#
loop_
_entity.id
_entity.type
_entity.pdbx_description
1 polymer ?
#
loop_
_entity_poly.entity_id
_entity_poly.type
_entity_poly.pdbx_seq_one_letter_code
_entity_poly.pdbx_strand_id
1 'polypeptide(L)'
;MTRPVSLLLLDGEARARAAAASEPKTTVRPEPVRSTHVTKREAAAAREAIERLETVGRLVTRSLLILGTGALVFTCVNVTVFAIAHHVSGWVAWMLDPLASLALLTVLYVDGILAEQGSYRASGWPFALRWFAGLSTWVMNCWQSLYPDGTFHIVPQYPDAGGLLLHSVAPLLLIILAEASAGYRTYLAEQTAAYRRTISAYEDLVRAEQEARARRAQEERERAEEAARELARLEREAEIENAREAARLQREREAHEAEHEAREHAARLEREARAAEIEKARELARLERDRQERAAEIEAKRLRVAAEIEAAERDREAQREAQRIQAEAEARALEEDARAKRLGDAERRKARRQDPDSRNRGSSKSASRSAGVPDSSSTSGASKSGERIPREVRETQREEAERRAAVALLNNETPDPAALAKPYCRGETWGGDRVRAARRRLAEEAGFEDEVIAAALHELDADEPTP
;
A
#
# COMPACT_ATOMS: atom_id res chain seq x y z
N MET A 1 -75.22 79.11 -3.72
CA MET A 1 -75.47 77.85 -4.47
C MET A 1 -74.17 77.44 -5.17
N THR A 2 -74.18 76.29 -5.86
CA THR A 2 -73.06 75.66 -6.59
C THR A 2 -71.82 75.23 -5.77
N ARG A 3 -71.29 74.05 -6.12
CA ARG A 3 -70.02 73.47 -5.65
C ARG A 3 -68.93 73.71 -6.74
N PRO A 4 -67.69 73.21 -6.56
CA PRO A 4 -67.43 71.87 -7.10
C PRO A 4 -66.85 70.86 -6.09
N VAL A 5 -67.09 69.57 -6.34
CA VAL A 5 -66.47 68.43 -5.65
C VAL A 5 -65.81 67.58 -6.72
N SER A 6 -64.48 67.51 -6.73
CA SER A 6 -63.73 66.87 -7.84
C SER A 6 -62.39 66.23 -7.43
N LEU A 7 -62.19 65.94 -6.14
CA LEU A 7 -60.89 65.51 -5.58
C LEU A 7 -60.94 64.15 -4.84
N LEU A 8 -61.88 63.28 -5.23
CA LEU A 8 -62.03 61.92 -4.67
C LEU A 8 -62.17 60.80 -5.73
N LEU A 9 -62.01 61.13 -7.03
CA LEU A 9 -62.18 60.17 -8.13
C LEU A 9 -60.86 59.62 -8.72
N LEU A 10 -59.73 60.31 -8.52
CA LEU A 10 -58.45 59.95 -9.12
C LEU A 10 -57.69 58.81 -8.40
N ASP A 11 -57.95 58.58 -7.10
CA ASP A 11 -57.29 57.52 -6.32
C ASP A 11 -57.90 56.12 -6.57
N GLY A 12 -59.12 56.07 -7.13
CA GLY A 12 -59.80 54.83 -7.49
C GLY A 12 -59.20 54.14 -8.73
N GLU A 13 -58.94 54.91 -9.80
CA GLU A 13 -58.46 54.34 -11.07
C GLU A 13 -57.03 53.79 -10.99
N ALA A 14 -56.16 54.41 -10.17
CA ALA A 14 -54.80 53.93 -9.94
C ALA A 14 -54.81 52.52 -9.29
N ARG A 15 -55.67 52.30 -8.29
CA ARG A 15 -55.84 50.98 -7.65
C ARG A 15 -56.54 49.98 -8.57
N ALA A 16 -57.51 50.42 -9.38
CA ALA A 16 -58.17 49.56 -10.37
C ALA A 16 -57.17 49.04 -11.44
N ARG A 17 -56.27 49.89 -11.94
CA ARG A 17 -55.23 49.46 -12.91
C ARG A 17 -54.17 48.55 -12.29
N ALA A 18 -53.86 48.70 -11.01
CA ALA A 18 -52.99 47.76 -10.30
C ALA A 18 -53.64 46.37 -10.13
N ALA A 19 -54.95 46.31 -9.89
CA ALA A 19 -55.70 45.05 -9.77
C ALA A 19 -55.96 44.37 -11.13
N ALA A 20 -56.16 45.14 -12.21
CA ALA A 20 -56.40 44.61 -13.55
C ALA A 20 -55.18 43.90 -14.19
N ALA A 21 -53.99 44.03 -13.60
CA ALA A 21 -52.78 43.32 -14.04
C ALA A 21 -52.67 41.87 -13.52
N SER A 22 -53.56 41.44 -12.61
CA SER A 22 -53.59 40.07 -12.08
C SER A 22 -54.76 39.26 -12.61
N GLU A 23 -54.82 39.06 -13.94
CA GLU A 23 -55.65 37.98 -14.49
C GLU A 23 -55.14 36.62 -13.97
N PRO A 24 -56.03 35.69 -13.60
CA PRO A 24 -55.64 34.37 -13.12
C PRO A 24 -55.09 33.54 -14.29
N LYS A 25 -53.76 33.64 -14.49
CA LYS A 25 -53.01 32.87 -15.50
C LYS A 25 -53.44 31.40 -15.44
N THR A 26 -53.92 30.90 -16.58
CA THR A 26 -54.61 29.61 -16.74
C THR A 26 -53.94 28.49 -15.94
N THR A 27 -54.76 27.64 -15.31
CA THR A 27 -54.34 26.49 -14.48
C THR A 27 -53.48 25.50 -15.27
N VAL A 28 -52.18 25.81 -15.39
CA VAL A 28 -51.15 24.87 -15.79
C VAL A 28 -51.12 23.78 -14.74
N ARG A 29 -51.76 22.65 -15.06
CA ARG A 29 -51.59 21.34 -14.43
C ARG A 29 -50.11 21.21 -14.02
N PRO A 30 -49.80 20.95 -12.74
CA PRO A 30 -48.41 20.96 -12.29
C PRO A 30 -47.60 19.97 -13.13
N GLU A 31 -46.61 20.48 -13.87
CA GLU A 31 -45.51 19.62 -14.30
C GLU A 31 -44.92 18.97 -13.04
N PRO A 32 -44.47 17.70 -13.10
CA PRO A 32 -43.68 17.15 -12.02
C PRO A 32 -42.52 18.11 -11.76
N VAL A 33 -42.32 18.50 -10.49
CA VAL A 33 -41.34 19.51 -10.10
C VAL A 33 -40.01 19.15 -10.75
N ARG A 34 -39.62 19.92 -11.78
CA ARG A 34 -38.29 19.78 -12.37
C ARG A 34 -37.33 20.08 -11.24
N SER A 35 -36.60 19.06 -10.79
CA SER A 35 -35.49 19.25 -9.88
C SER A 35 -34.58 20.28 -10.54
N THR A 36 -34.54 21.48 -9.96
CA THR A 36 -33.72 22.59 -10.43
C THR A 36 -32.27 22.27 -10.07
N HIS A 37 -31.71 21.30 -10.78
CA HIS A 37 -30.30 20.93 -10.73
C HIS A 37 -29.50 22.14 -11.17
N VAL A 38 -29.08 22.94 -10.18
CA VAL A 38 -28.28 24.14 -10.42
C VAL A 38 -27.07 23.73 -11.24
N THR A 39 -27.00 24.24 -12.45
CA THR A 39 -25.95 23.83 -13.38
C THR A 39 -24.64 24.51 -13.03
N LYS A 40 -23.52 23.87 -13.41
CA LYS A 40 -22.18 24.48 -13.31
C LYS A 40 -22.12 25.86 -13.99
N ARG A 41 -22.95 26.09 -15.02
CA ARG A 41 -23.07 27.37 -15.73
C ARG A 41 -23.78 28.44 -14.88
N GLU A 42 -24.85 28.08 -14.19
CA GLU A 42 -25.57 28.99 -13.29
C GLU A 42 -24.74 29.33 -12.05
N ALA A 43 -24.02 28.36 -11.47
CA ALA A 43 -23.09 28.61 -10.37
C ALA A 43 -21.91 29.52 -10.79
N ALA A 44 -21.38 29.34 -12.01
CA ALA A 44 -20.35 30.23 -12.55
C ALA A 44 -20.88 31.65 -12.81
N ALA A 45 -22.07 31.78 -13.42
CA ALA A 45 -22.72 33.06 -13.65
C ALA A 45 -23.09 33.78 -12.34
N ALA A 46 -23.45 33.04 -11.28
CA ALA A 46 -23.69 33.58 -9.95
C ALA A 46 -22.41 34.14 -9.30
N ARG A 47 -21.26 33.50 -9.50
CA ARG A 47 -19.94 34.02 -9.05
C ARG A 47 -19.57 35.30 -9.79
N GLU A 48 -19.68 35.31 -11.13
CA GLU A 48 -19.45 36.50 -11.95
C GLU A 48 -20.41 37.66 -11.58
N ALA A 49 -21.68 37.34 -11.27
CA ALA A 49 -22.65 38.33 -10.80
C ALA A 49 -22.25 38.95 -9.45
N ILE A 50 -21.71 38.18 -8.51
CA ILE A 50 -21.19 38.71 -7.24
C ILE A 50 -19.99 39.63 -7.48
N GLU A 51 -19.01 39.25 -8.31
CA GLU A 51 -17.85 40.11 -8.64
C GLU A 51 -18.28 41.44 -9.28
N ARG A 52 -19.30 41.40 -10.14
CA ARG A 52 -19.94 42.58 -10.74
C ARG A 52 -20.65 43.43 -9.68
N LEU A 53 -21.43 42.82 -8.78
CA LEU A 53 -22.12 43.52 -7.68
C LEU A 53 -21.15 44.17 -6.69
N GLU A 54 -20.05 43.50 -6.32
CA GLU A 54 -19.01 44.04 -5.44
C GLU A 54 -18.23 45.18 -6.11
N THR A 55 -18.06 45.13 -7.43
CA THR A 55 -17.42 46.21 -8.19
C THR A 55 -18.34 47.43 -8.34
N VAL A 56 -19.63 47.22 -8.63
CA VAL A 56 -20.65 48.28 -8.59
C VAL A 56 -20.79 48.86 -7.18
N GLY A 57 -20.84 48.02 -6.14
CA GLY A 57 -20.92 48.44 -4.74
C GLY A 57 -19.73 49.31 -4.32
N ARG A 58 -18.50 48.92 -4.67
CA ARG A 58 -17.30 49.76 -4.44
C ARG A 58 -17.36 51.09 -5.18
N LEU A 59 -17.84 51.11 -6.43
CA LEU A 59 -18.00 52.35 -7.21
C LEU A 59 -19.08 53.27 -6.62
N VAL A 60 -20.22 52.71 -6.21
CA VAL A 60 -21.32 53.41 -5.53
C VAL A 60 -20.82 54.00 -4.21
N THR A 61 -20.26 53.19 -3.31
CA THR A 61 -19.71 53.65 -2.02
C THR A 61 -18.65 54.73 -2.20
N ARG A 62 -17.71 54.58 -3.15
CA ARG A 62 -16.70 55.61 -3.43
C ARG A 62 -17.32 56.92 -3.93
N SER A 63 -18.33 56.84 -4.79
CA SER A 63 -19.06 58.01 -5.30
C SER A 63 -19.83 58.70 -4.17
N LEU A 64 -20.48 57.93 -3.29
CA LEU A 64 -21.20 58.44 -2.12
C LEU A 64 -20.27 59.14 -1.13
N LEU A 65 -19.08 58.59 -0.87
CA LEU A 65 -18.07 59.23 -0.03
C LEU A 65 -17.59 60.55 -0.63
N ILE A 66 -17.29 60.59 -1.93
CA ILE A 66 -16.85 61.82 -2.61
C ILE A 66 -17.93 62.91 -2.58
N LEU A 67 -19.18 62.57 -2.94
CA LEU A 67 -20.30 63.51 -2.91
C LEU A 67 -20.62 63.96 -1.47
N GLY A 68 -20.60 63.03 -0.51
CA GLY A 68 -20.83 63.30 0.91
C GLY A 68 -19.80 64.24 1.51
N THR A 69 -18.51 63.98 1.30
CA THR A 69 -17.42 64.86 1.74
C THR A 69 -17.48 66.23 1.06
N GLY A 70 -17.75 66.27 -0.25
CA GLY A 70 -17.88 67.55 -0.99
C GLY A 70 -19.02 68.43 -0.47
N ALA A 71 -20.19 67.83 -0.23
CA ALA A 71 -21.34 68.55 0.34
C ALA A 71 -21.12 68.95 1.81
N LEU A 72 -20.45 68.12 2.62
CA LEU A 72 -20.07 68.45 4.00
C LEU A 72 -19.07 69.62 4.08
N VAL A 73 -18.10 69.71 3.18
CA VAL A 73 -17.20 70.88 3.11
C VAL A 73 -18.00 72.14 2.76
N PHE A 74 -18.98 72.04 1.86
CA PHE A 74 -19.86 73.17 1.51
C PHE A 74 -20.77 73.62 2.68
N THR A 75 -21.41 72.69 3.42
CA THR A 75 -22.20 73.06 4.61
C THR A 75 -21.33 73.68 5.68
N CYS A 76 -20.14 73.13 5.92
CA CYS A 76 -19.21 73.61 6.94
C CYS A 76 -18.76 75.05 6.66
N VAL A 77 -18.47 75.40 5.40
CA VAL A 77 -18.14 76.78 5.00
C VAL A 77 -19.34 77.72 5.23
N ASN A 78 -20.53 77.35 4.77
CA ASN A 78 -21.73 78.19 4.92
C ASN A 78 -22.07 78.43 6.40
N VAL A 79 -22.09 77.37 7.22
CA VAL A 79 -22.39 77.45 8.66
C VAL A 79 -21.31 78.22 9.42
N THR A 80 -20.03 78.09 9.04
CA THR A 80 -18.95 78.87 9.64
C THR A 80 -19.13 80.37 9.35
N VAL A 81 -19.44 80.75 8.10
CA VAL A 81 -19.70 82.15 7.71
C VAL A 81 -20.93 82.70 8.44
N PHE A 82 -22.02 81.93 8.49
CA PHE A 82 -23.24 82.30 9.22
C PHE A 82 -22.99 82.53 10.72
N ALA A 83 -22.25 81.64 11.38
CA ALA A 83 -21.96 81.73 12.80
C ALA A 83 -21.01 82.90 13.13
N ILE A 84 -20.00 83.18 12.29
CA ILE A 84 -19.14 84.36 12.42
C ILE A 84 -19.97 85.66 12.30
N ALA A 85 -20.93 85.71 11.38
CA ALA A 85 -21.84 86.85 11.25
C ALA A 85 -22.74 87.07 12.48
N HIS A 86 -22.93 86.05 13.32
CA HIS A 86 -23.67 86.11 14.59
C HIS A 86 -22.76 86.18 15.82
N HIS A 87 -21.53 86.69 15.64
CA HIS A 87 -20.52 86.89 16.70
C HIS A 87 -20.05 85.62 17.43
N VAL A 88 -20.28 84.43 16.88
CA VAL A 88 -19.67 83.19 17.38
C VAL A 88 -18.17 83.20 17.08
N SER A 89 -17.33 82.73 18.01
CA SER A 89 -15.89 82.67 17.77
C SER A 89 -15.56 81.70 16.62
N GLY A 90 -14.65 82.10 15.73
CA GLY A 90 -14.37 81.34 14.50
C GLY A 90 -13.98 79.87 14.73
N TRP A 91 -13.35 79.55 15.87
CA TRP A 91 -13.03 78.17 16.25
C TRP A 91 -14.27 77.34 16.59
N VAL A 92 -15.22 77.91 17.34
CA VAL A 92 -16.48 77.24 17.68
C VAL A 92 -17.38 77.13 16.44
N ALA A 93 -17.44 78.20 15.63
CA ALA A 93 -18.15 78.22 14.35
C ALA A 93 -17.69 77.07 13.42
N TRP A 94 -16.37 76.91 13.26
CA TRP A 94 -15.77 75.87 12.41
C TRP A 94 -15.95 74.45 12.95
N MET A 95 -15.99 74.25 14.27
CA MET A 95 -16.14 72.92 14.87
C MET A 95 -17.60 72.42 14.92
N LEU A 96 -18.59 73.31 14.79
CA LEU A 96 -20.00 72.99 15.00
C LEU A 96 -20.59 72.09 13.89
N ASP A 97 -20.42 72.46 12.62
CA ASP A 97 -21.00 71.70 11.49
C ASP A 97 -20.33 70.31 11.29
N PRO A 98 -18.99 70.15 11.39
CA PRO A 98 -18.37 68.83 11.32
C PRO A 98 -18.81 67.90 12.45
N LEU A 99 -19.01 68.40 13.67
CA LEU A 99 -19.43 67.58 14.81
C LEU A 99 -20.90 67.15 14.68
N ALA A 100 -21.79 68.07 14.29
CA ALA A 100 -23.19 67.75 14.01
C ALA A 100 -23.33 66.74 12.85
N SER A 101 -22.56 66.94 11.78
CA SER A 101 -22.57 66.07 10.60
C SER A 101 -21.94 64.70 10.87
N LEU A 102 -20.89 64.62 11.69
CA LEU A 102 -20.31 63.34 12.13
C LEU A 102 -21.28 62.54 13.01
N ALA A 103 -22.02 63.22 13.91
CA ALA A 103 -23.07 62.58 14.70
C ALA A 103 -24.19 62.03 13.80
N LEU A 104 -24.65 62.81 12.81
CA LEU A 104 -25.64 62.37 11.82
C LEU A 104 -25.13 61.19 10.98
N LEU A 105 -23.89 61.25 10.49
CA LEU A 105 -23.26 60.17 9.73
C LEU A 105 -23.12 58.89 10.57
N THR A 106 -22.81 59.01 11.86
CA THR A 106 -22.70 57.88 12.79
C THR A 106 -24.06 57.21 13.02
N VAL A 107 -25.13 58.00 13.22
CA VAL A 107 -26.50 57.47 13.34
C VAL A 107 -26.92 56.76 12.05
N LEU A 108 -26.74 57.40 10.89
CA LEU A 108 -27.02 56.80 9.57
C LEU A 108 -26.27 55.48 9.33
N TYR A 109 -25.00 55.41 9.76
CA TYR A 109 -24.17 54.22 9.61
C TYR A 109 -24.62 53.07 10.53
N VAL A 110 -24.99 53.39 11.77
CA VAL A 110 -25.52 52.41 12.75
C VAL A 110 -26.90 51.91 12.31
N ASP A 111 -27.80 52.79 11.88
CA ASP A 111 -29.11 52.41 11.31
C ASP A 111 -28.94 51.47 10.10
N GLY A 112 -27.99 51.76 9.22
CA GLY A 112 -27.67 50.94 8.05
C GLY A 112 -27.20 49.52 8.42
N ILE A 113 -26.34 49.39 9.44
CA ILE A 113 -25.89 48.09 9.95
C ILE A 113 -27.03 47.33 10.62
N LEU A 114 -27.87 48.01 11.42
CA LEU A 114 -29.01 47.38 12.09
C LEU A 114 -30.08 46.91 11.09
N ALA A 115 -30.25 47.62 9.97
CA ALA A 115 -31.09 47.15 8.86
C ALA A 115 -30.51 45.91 8.16
N GLU A 116 -29.20 45.85 7.93
CA GLU A 116 -28.51 44.70 7.31
C GLU A 116 -28.56 43.43 8.16
N GLN A 117 -28.61 43.54 9.49
CA GLN A 117 -28.67 42.38 10.40
C GLN A 117 -30.09 41.79 10.58
N GLY A 118 -31.11 42.44 10.02
CA GLY A 118 -32.44 41.86 9.82
C GLY A 118 -33.52 42.27 10.83
N SER A 119 -34.77 42.24 10.36
CA SER A 119 -36.01 42.59 11.08
C SER A 119 -36.14 44.02 11.62
N TYR A 120 -35.08 44.85 11.67
CA TYR A 120 -35.23 46.27 12.01
C TYR A 120 -35.82 47.08 10.84
N ARG A 121 -37.15 47.23 10.83
CA ARG A 121 -37.80 48.23 9.98
C ARG A 121 -37.46 49.63 10.50
N ALA A 122 -36.77 50.42 9.70
CA ALA A 122 -36.41 51.82 9.99
C ALA A 122 -37.62 52.80 10.00
N SER A 123 -38.84 52.33 10.28
CA SER A 123 -40.09 53.10 10.26
C SER A 123 -40.43 53.68 11.65
N GLY A 124 -39.47 54.35 12.28
CA GLY A 124 -39.58 54.82 13.67
C GLY A 124 -38.68 56.01 14.00
N TRP A 125 -38.26 56.12 15.26
CA TRP A 125 -37.44 57.23 15.78
C TRP A 125 -36.22 57.60 14.93
N PRO A 126 -35.42 56.66 14.37
CA PRO A 126 -34.23 57.05 13.61
C PRO A 126 -34.55 57.78 12.30
N PHE A 127 -35.65 57.42 11.61
CA PHE A 127 -36.16 58.17 10.46
C PHE A 127 -36.56 59.60 10.85
N ALA A 128 -37.24 59.77 12.00
CA ALA A 128 -37.59 61.09 12.51
C ALA A 128 -36.35 61.94 12.88
N LEU A 129 -35.34 61.33 13.50
CA LEU A 129 -34.05 61.99 13.81
C LEU A 129 -33.29 62.37 12.55
N ARG A 130 -33.25 61.49 11.53
CA ARG A 130 -32.64 61.75 10.22
C ARG A 130 -33.26 62.97 9.53
N TRP A 131 -34.59 63.03 9.47
CA TRP A 131 -35.30 64.17 8.90
C TRP A 131 -35.15 65.44 9.73
N PHE A 132 -35.22 65.35 11.06
CA PHE A 132 -35.00 66.51 11.94
C PHE A 132 -33.60 67.11 11.76
N ALA A 133 -32.55 66.27 11.77
CA ALA A 133 -31.18 66.72 11.56
C ALA A 133 -30.97 67.31 10.16
N GLY A 134 -31.45 66.63 9.11
CA GLY A 134 -31.37 67.12 7.74
C GLY A 134 -32.11 68.45 7.52
N LEU A 135 -33.30 68.61 8.10
CA LEU A 135 -34.07 69.86 8.07
C LEU A 135 -33.35 70.97 8.87
N SER A 136 -32.75 70.65 10.01
CA SER A 136 -31.95 71.61 10.79
C SER A 136 -30.75 72.13 10.00
N THR A 137 -29.95 71.23 9.42
CA THR A 137 -28.81 71.60 8.55
C THR A 137 -29.26 72.39 7.32
N TRP A 138 -30.39 72.03 6.70
CA TRP A 138 -30.98 72.77 5.59
C TRP A 138 -31.41 74.19 5.98
N VAL A 139 -32.14 74.35 7.09
CA VAL A 139 -32.55 75.66 7.63
C VAL A 139 -31.33 76.54 7.96
N MET A 140 -30.28 75.97 8.56
CA MET A 140 -29.05 76.71 8.86
C MET A 140 -28.33 77.17 7.58
N ASN A 141 -28.22 76.31 6.56
CA ASN A 141 -27.62 76.69 5.27
C ASN A 141 -28.44 77.74 4.52
N CYS A 142 -29.77 77.73 4.65
CA CYS A 142 -30.67 78.62 3.94
C CYS A 142 -31.03 79.90 4.73
N TRP A 143 -30.61 80.04 5.99
CA TRP A 143 -31.11 81.08 6.90
C TRP A 143 -30.96 82.50 6.35
N GLN A 144 -29.79 82.83 5.79
CA GLN A 144 -29.51 84.15 5.24
C GLN A 144 -30.37 84.48 4.00
N SER A 145 -30.79 83.47 3.24
CA SER A 145 -31.72 83.61 2.12
C SER A 145 -33.19 83.62 2.57
N LEU A 146 -33.50 83.03 3.71
CA LEU A 146 -34.86 82.99 4.28
C LEU A 146 -35.20 84.28 5.05
N TYR A 147 -34.23 84.86 5.75
CA TYR A 147 -34.35 86.09 6.53
C TYR A 147 -33.19 87.06 6.24
N PRO A 148 -33.13 87.66 5.03
CA PRO A 148 -32.08 88.64 4.70
C PRO A 148 -32.13 89.88 5.62
N ASP A 149 -33.31 90.22 6.14
CA ASP A 149 -33.54 91.31 7.10
C ASP A 149 -33.08 90.96 8.54
N GLY A 150 -32.49 89.79 8.77
CA GLY A 150 -32.02 89.28 10.07
C GLY A 150 -33.12 89.01 11.11
N THR A 151 -34.38 89.36 10.81
CA THR A 151 -35.51 89.30 11.74
C THR A 151 -36.35 88.05 11.49
N PHE A 152 -36.57 87.24 12.53
CA PHE A 152 -37.38 86.03 12.43
C PHE A 152 -38.88 86.36 12.32
N HIS A 153 -39.51 85.85 11.27
CA HIS A 153 -40.95 85.95 11.02
C HIS A 153 -41.54 84.57 10.69
N ILE A 154 -42.70 84.23 11.24
CA ILE A 154 -43.37 82.93 11.00
C ILE A 154 -43.68 82.70 9.50
N VAL A 155 -43.84 83.77 8.73
CA VAL A 155 -43.88 83.76 7.27
C VAL A 155 -42.80 84.72 6.77
N PRO A 156 -41.79 84.25 6.01
CA PRO A 156 -40.80 85.11 5.36
C PRO A 156 -41.48 86.12 4.42
N GLN A 157 -41.13 87.40 4.55
CA GLN A 157 -41.73 88.47 3.73
C GLN A 157 -40.96 88.73 2.42
N TYR A 158 -39.63 88.61 2.47
CA TYR A 158 -38.74 88.81 1.31
C TYR A 158 -37.65 87.72 1.19
N PRO A 159 -38.02 86.43 1.07
CA PRO A 159 -37.03 85.37 0.88
C PRO A 159 -36.34 85.50 -0.49
N ASP A 160 -35.01 85.43 -0.52
CA ASP A 160 -34.25 85.31 -1.76
C ASP A 160 -34.39 83.89 -2.32
N ALA A 161 -35.27 83.73 -3.31
CA ALA A 161 -35.49 82.46 -3.99
C ALA A 161 -34.24 81.92 -4.72
N GLY A 162 -33.31 82.80 -5.13
CA GLY A 162 -32.07 82.42 -5.81
C GLY A 162 -31.07 81.78 -4.86
N GLY A 163 -30.71 82.49 -3.79
CA GLY A 163 -29.87 81.98 -2.71
C GLY A 163 -30.51 80.78 -2.00
N LEU A 164 -31.82 80.82 -1.74
CA LEU A 164 -32.54 79.69 -1.13
C LEU A 164 -32.39 78.42 -1.98
N LEU A 165 -32.58 78.52 -3.29
CA LEU A 165 -32.40 77.37 -4.19
C LEU A 165 -30.93 76.91 -4.19
N LEU A 166 -29.97 77.84 -4.34
CA LEU A 166 -28.54 77.54 -4.40
C LEU A 166 -28.03 76.82 -3.14
N HIS A 167 -28.35 77.34 -1.94
CA HIS A 167 -27.95 76.76 -0.66
C HIS A 167 -28.77 75.52 -0.28
N SER A 168 -29.94 75.29 -0.90
CA SER A 168 -30.72 74.06 -0.72
C SER A 168 -30.13 72.83 -1.42
N VAL A 169 -29.42 72.99 -2.55
CA VAL A 169 -28.99 71.86 -3.38
C VAL A 169 -28.14 70.85 -2.61
N ALA A 170 -27.11 71.30 -1.88
CA ALA A 170 -26.20 70.38 -1.20
C ALA A 170 -26.85 69.63 -0.01
N PRO A 171 -27.60 70.28 0.92
CA PRO A 171 -28.36 69.57 1.95
C PRO A 171 -29.40 68.59 1.39
N LEU A 172 -30.15 68.97 0.35
CA LEU A 172 -31.15 68.08 -0.28
C LEU A 172 -30.48 66.87 -0.95
N LEU A 173 -29.36 67.09 -1.66
CA LEU A 173 -28.57 66.00 -2.22
C LEU A 173 -28.07 65.05 -1.12
N LEU A 174 -27.58 65.55 0.02
CA LEU A 174 -27.16 64.70 1.15
C LEU A 174 -28.32 63.84 1.69
N ILE A 175 -29.51 64.42 1.91
CA ILE A 175 -30.66 63.70 2.44
C ILE A 175 -31.16 62.61 1.49
N ILE A 176 -31.19 62.90 0.18
CA ILE A 176 -31.58 61.95 -0.88
C ILE A 176 -30.51 60.86 -1.06
N LEU A 177 -29.23 61.24 -1.05
CA LEU A 177 -28.10 60.32 -1.22
C LEU A 177 -27.99 59.35 -0.04
N ALA A 178 -28.27 59.80 1.19
CA ALA A 178 -28.35 58.95 2.37
C ALA A 178 -29.49 57.92 2.27
N GLU A 179 -30.69 58.32 1.83
CA GLU A 179 -31.80 57.38 1.60
C GLU A 179 -31.45 56.35 0.51
N ALA A 180 -30.90 56.81 -0.62
CA ALA A 180 -30.45 55.95 -1.70
C ALA A 180 -29.33 54.99 -1.25
N SER A 181 -28.44 55.42 -0.34
CA SER A 181 -27.36 54.59 0.19
C SER A 181 -27.87 53.33 0.88
N ALA A 182 -28.93 53.47 1.70
CA ALA A 182 -29.55 52.35 2.41
C ALA A 182 -30.25 51.41 1.42
N GLY A 183 -31.02 51.96 0.48
CA GLY A 183 -31.68 51.19 -0.58
C GLY A 183 -30.71 50.38 -1.43
N TYR A 184 -29.59 50.98 -1.87
CA TYR A 184 -28.56 50.29 -2.62
C TYR A 184 -27.84 49.22 -1.78
N ARG A 185 -27.49 49.48 -0.52
CA ARG A 185 -26.85 48.49 0.36
C ARG A 185 -27.74 47.26 0.57
N THR A 186 -29.01 47.46 0.94
CA THR A 186 -29.98 46.36 1.11
C THR A 186 -30.15 45.57 -0.18
N TYR A 187 -30.33 46.23 -1.33
CA TYR A 187 -30.47 45.55 -2.62
C TYR A 187 -29.22 44.73 -2.99
N LEU A 188 -28.02 45.30 -2.85
CA LEU A 188 -26.77 44.58 -3.12
C LEU A 188 -26.61 43.38 -2.17
N ALA A 189 -26.95 43.52 -0.89
CA ALA A 189 -26.90 42.44 0.09
C ALA A 189 -27.89 41.31 -0.25
N GLU A 190 -29.15 41.64 -0.59
CA GLU A 190 -30.17 40.68 -1.01
C GLU A 190 -29.78 39.90 -2.26
N GLN A 191 -29.30 40.58 -3.31
CA GLN A 191 -28.86 39.92 -4.55
C GLN A 191 -27.61 39.05 -4.31
N THR A 192 -26.64 39.54 -3.54
CA THR A 192 -25.45 38.75 -3.17
C THR A 192 -25.84 37.50 -2.36
N ALA A 193 -26.78 37.63 -1.42
CA ALA A 193 -27.30 36.50 -0.66
C ALA A 193 -28.06 35.50 -1.55
N ALA A 194 -28.81 35.96 -2.55
CA ALA A 194 -29.48 35.10 -3.52
C ALA A 194 -28.47 34.29 -4.36
N TYR A 195 -27.46 34.95 -4.95
CA TYR A 195 -26.42 34.27 -5.72
C TYR A 195 -25.58 33.31 -4.87
N ARG A 196 -25.27 33.65 -3.60
CA ARG A 196 -24.58 32.74 -2.67
C ARG A 196 -25.36 31.44 -2.42
N ARG A 197 -26.70 31.49 -2.33
CA ARG A 197 -27.55 30.27 -2.22
C ARG A 197 -27.49 29.41 -3.48
N THR A 198 -27.42 30.02 -4.66
CA THR A 198 -27.22 29.28 -5.93
C THR A 198 -25.87 28.56 -5.95
N ILE A 199 -24.81 29.22 -5.47
CA ILE A 199 -23.47 28.63 -5.40
C ILE A 199 -23.41 27.48 -4.39
N SER A 200 -23.93 27.66 -3.17
CA SER A 200 -23.93 26.60 -2.16
C SER A 200 -24.74 25.39 -2.60
N ALA A 201 -25.93 25.59 -3.20
CA ALA A 201 -26.75 24.49 -3.71
C ALA A 201 -26.04 23.69 -4.83
N TYR A 202 -25.19 24.32 -5.64
CA TYR A 202 -24.35 23.59 -6.60
C TYR A 202 -23.22 22.82 -5.91
N GLU A 203 -22.57 23.41 -4.91
CA GLU A 203 -21.47 22.76 -4.17
C GLU A 203 -21.96 21.54 -3.37
N ASP A 204 -23.15 21.62 -2.77
CA ASP A 204 -23.78 20.50 -2.08
C ASP A 204 -24.20 19.37 -3.04
N LEU A 205 -24.69 19.71 -4.25
CA LEU A 205 -24.93 18.73 -5.32
C LEU A 205 -23.63 18.03 -5.76
N VAL A 206 -22.52 18.76 -5.88
CA VAL A 206 -21.22 18.19 -6.25
C VAL A 206 -20.67 17.27 -5.14
N ARG A 207 -20.80 17.65 -3.87
CA ARG A 207 -20.43 16.80 -2.72
C ARG A 207 -21.25 15.51 -2.72
N ALA A 208 -22.57 15.61 -2.87
CA ALA A 208 -23.45 14.44 -2.93
C ALA A 208 -23.12 13.51 -4.11
N GLU A 209 -22.73 14.05 -5.27
CA GLU A 209 -22.27 13.23 -6.39
C GLU A 209 -20.92 12.55 -6.11
N GLN A 210 -19.97 13.25 -5.48
CA GLN A 210 -18.68 12.69 -5.06
C GLN A 210 -18.87 11.56 -4.04
N GLU A 211 -19.70 11.75 -3.02
CA GLU A 211 -20.07 10.69 -2.07
C GLU A 211 -20.73 9.49 -2.75
N ALA A 212 -21.67 9.72 -3.68
CA ALA A 212 -22.35 8.65 -4.41
C ALA A 212 -21.37 7.85 -5.29
N ARG A 213 -20.38 8.52 -5.90
CA ARG A 213 -19.30 7.87 -6.65
C ARG A 213 -18.35 7.09 -5.72
N ALA A 214 -17.99 7.64 -4.57
CA ALA A 214 -17.15 6.98 -3.57
C ALA A 214 -17.81 5.71 -3.02
N ARG A 215 -19.10 5.78 -2.65
CA ARG A 215 -19.90 4.61 -2.19
C ARG A 215 -19.94 3.52 -3.26
N ARG A 216 -20.25 3.85 -4.53
CA ARG A 216 -20.22 2.86 -5.63
C ARG A 216 -18.85 2.23 -5.82
N ALA A 217 -17.77 3.02 -5.77
CA ALA A 217 -16.41 2.51 -5.88
C ALA A 217 -16.00 1.63 -4.68
N GLN A 218 -16.55 1.89 -3.48
CA GLN A 218 -16.39 1.02 -2.31
C GLN A 218 -17.17 -0.29 -2.50
N GLU A 219 -18.46 -0.23 -2.84
CA GLU A 219 -19.27 -1.42 -3.11
C GLU A 219 -18.68 -2.29 -4.25
N GLU A 220 -18.08 -1.68 -5.27
CA GLU A 220 -17.39 -2.39 -6.35
C GLU A 220 -16.10 -3.06 -5.89
N ARG A 221 -15.35 -2.46 -4.96
CA ARG A 221 -14.19 -3.09 -4.30
C ARG A 221 -14.63 -4.24 -3.40
N GLU A 222 -15.66 -4.04 -2.58
CA GLU A 222 -16.21 -5.08 -1.70
C GLU A 222 -16.71 -6.28 -2.52
N ARG A 223 -17.49 -6.05 -3.60
CA ARG A 223 -17.92 -7.09 -4.54
C ARG A 223 -16.74 -7.78 -5.26
N ALA A 224 -15.67 -7.05 -5.60
CA ALA A 224 -14.48 -7.62 -6.20
C ALA A 224 -13.65 -8.46 -5.20
N GLU A 225 -13.55 -8.02 -3.95
CA GLU A 225 -12.93 -8.80 -2.87
C GLU A 225 -13.73 -10.05 -2.53
N GLU A 226 -15.06 -9.98 -2.49
CA GLU A 226 -15.91 -11.16 -2.30
C GLU A 226 -15.73 -12.17 -3.43
N ALA A 227 -15.79 -11.73 -4.70
CA ALA A 227 -15.52 -12.59 -5.85
C ALA A 227 -14.09 -13.20 -5.81
N ALA A 228 -13.08 -12.44 -5.41
CA ALA A 228 -11.71 -12.95 -5.24
C ALA A 228 -11.60 -13.97 -4.09
N ARG A 229 -12.33 -13.76 -2.99
CA ARG A 229 -12.41 -14.70 -1.85
C ARG A 229 -13.16 -15.99 -2.23
N GLU A 230 -14.16 -15.93 -3.10
CA GLU A 230 -14.84 -17.12 -3.63
C GLU A 230 -13.96 -17.88 -4.62
N LEU A 231 -13.31 -17.21 -5.57
CA LEU A 231 -12.33 -17.84 -6.47
C LEU A 231 -11.21 -18.53 -5.68
N ALA A 232 -10.63 -17.86 -4.69
CA ALA A 232 -9.60 -18.42 -3.82
C ALA A 232 -10.10 -19.54 -2.88
N ARG A 233 -11.41 -19.77 -2.75
CA ARG A 233 -11.98 -20.97 -2.11
C ARG A 233 -12.08 -22.12 -3.12
N LEU A 234 -12.63 -21.85 -4.30
CA LEU A 234 -12.77 -22.83 -5.38
C LEU A 234 -11.41 -23.38 -5.83
N GLU A 235 -10.38 -22.53 -5.92
CA GLU A 235 -9.00 -22.95 -6.20
C GLU A 235 -8.47 -23.91 -5.12
N ARG A 236 -8.66 -23.61 -3.83
CA ARG A 236 -8.23 -24.47 -2.72
C ARG A 236 -9.01 -25.79 -2.66
N GLU A 237 -10.30 -25.76 -2.97
CA GLU A 237 -11.13 -26.97 -3.04
C GLU A 237 -10.66 -27.87 -4.18
N ALA A 238 -10.35 -27.29 -5.36
CA ALA A 238 -9.74 -28.00 -6.47
C ALA A 238 -8.31 -28.51 -6.15
N GLU A 239 -7.46 -27.73 -5.46
CA GLU A 239 -6.14 -28.19 -4.99
C GLU A 239 -6.28 -29.39 -4.04
N ILE A 240 -7.23 -29.35 -3.11
CA ILE A 240 -7.51 -30.45 -2.17
C ILE A 240 -8.05 -31.69 -2.91
N GLU A 241 -8.88 -31.52 -3.93
CA GLU A 241 -9.37 -32.63 -4.76
C GLU A 241 -8.24 -33.25 -5.60
N ASN A 242 -7.47 -32.45 -6.33
CA ASN A 242 -6.29 -32.89 -7.07
C ASN A 242 -5.26 -33.60 -6.15
N ALA A 243 -5.04 -33.10 -4.94
CA ALA A 243 -4.15 -33.74 -3.97
C ALA A 243 -4.70 -35.10 -3.46
N ARG A 244 -6.02 -35.24 -3.32
CA ARG A 244 -6.67 -36.53 -2.98
C ARG A 244 -6.55 -37.53 -4.14
N GLU A 245 -6.74 -37.10 -5.38
CA GLU A 245 -6.56 -37.95 -6.56
C GLU A 245 -5.10 -38.39 -6.73
N ALA A 246 -4.14 -37.46 -6.59
CA ALA A 246 -2.72 -37.77 -6.64
C ALA A 246 -2.31 -38.77 -5.53
N ALA A 247 -2.76 -38.55 -4.29
CA ALA A 247 -2.51 -39.48 -3.18
C ALA A 247 -3.18 -40.85 -3.38
N ARG A 248 -4.33 -40.90 -4.06
CA ARG A 248 -4.99 -42.16 -4.43
C ARG A 248 -4.19 -42.91 -5.50
N LEU A 249 -3.83 -42.23 -6.59
CA LEU A 249 -3.02 -42.79 -7.68
C LEU A 249 -1.65 -43.27 -7.19
N GLN A 250 -1.05 -42.56 -6.23
CA GLN A 250 0.19 -43.01 -5.59
C GLN A 250 -0.01 -44.30 -4.80
N ARG A 251 -1.06 -44.42 -3.97
CA ARG A 251 -1.38 -45.67 -3.25
C ARG A 251 -1.69 -46.82 -4.20
N GLU A 252 -2.35 -46.57 -5.32
CA GLU A 252 -2.62 -47.58 -6.35
C GLU A 252 -1.32 -48.07 -7.03
N ARG A 253 -0.32 -47.19 -7.21
CA ARG A 253 1.04 -47.58 -7.65
C ARG A 253 1.80 -48.36 -6.58
N GLU A 254 1.89 -47.84 -5.36
CA GLU A 254 2.56 -48.48 -4.22
C GLU A 254 1.99 -49.89 -3.96
N ALA A 255 0.68 -50.07 -4.08
CA ALA A 255 0.03 -51.38 -3.97
C ALA A 255 0.40 -52.33 -5.13
N HIS A 256 0.47 -51.84 -6.37
CA HIS A 256 0.87 -52.64 -7.53
C HIS A 256 2.37 -53.01 -7.50
N GLU A 257 3.22 -52.10 -7.04
CA GLU A 257 4.66 -52.34 -6.80
C GLU A 257 4.85 -53.38 -5.69
N ALA A 258 4.15 -53.24 -4.56
CA ALA A 258 4.17 -54.24 -3.48
C ALA A 258 3.62 -55.61 -3.92
N GLU A 259 2.60 -55.66 -4.79
CA GLU A 259 2.13 -56.93 -5.35
C GLU A 259 3.17 -57.55 -6.30
N HIS A 260 3.87 -56.74 -7.11
CA HIS A 260 4.95 -57.21 -7.97
C HIS A 260 6.13 -57.76 -7.15
N GLU A 261 6.55 -57.05 -6.09
CA GLU A 261 7.58 -57.50 -5.16
C GLU A 261 7.18 -58.79 -4.42
N ALA A 262 5.92 -58.91 -3.98
CA ALA A 262 5.42 -60.13 -3.35
C ALA A 262 5.43 -61.33 -4.32
N ARG A 263 5.03 -61.12 -5.59
CA ARG A 263 5.10 -62.13 -6.65
C ARG A 263 6.55 -62.54 -6.95
N GLU A 264 7.48 -61.59 -7.01
CA GLU A 264 8.91 -61.88 -7.15
C GLU A 264 9.49 -62.63 -5.95
N HIS A 265 9.15 -62.24 -4.72
CA HIS A 265 9.65 -62.87 -3.51
C HIS A 265 9.13 -64.32 -3.37
N ALA A 266 7.88 -64.57 -3.74
CA ALA A 266 7.33 -65.92 -3.86
C ALA A 266 8.09 -66.75 -4.91
N ALA A 267 8.34 -66.18 -6.09
CA ALA A 267 9.09 -66.85 -7.16
C ALA A 267 10.57 -67.11 -6.80
N ARG A 268 11.20 -66.28 -5.95
CA ARG A 268 12.55 -66.53 -5.42
C ARG A 268 12.56 -67.70 -4.43
N LEU A 269 11.65 -67.69 -3.46
CA LEU A 269 11.48 -68.78 -2.48
C LEU A 269 11.18 -70.12 -3.17
N GLU A 270 10.37 -70.13 -4.23
CA GLU A 270 10.08 -71.35 -4.99
C GLU A 270 11.31 -71.88 -5.74
N ARG A 271 12.15 -70.99 -6.31
CA ARG A 271 13.41 -71.37 -6.97
C ARG A 271 14.42 -71.92 -5.95
N GLU A 272 14.50 -71.34 -4.77
CA GLU A 272 15.36 -71.81 -3.68
C GLU A 272 14.92 -73.18 -3.14
N ALA A 273 13.61 -73.39 -2.96
CA ALA A 273 13.06 -74.69 -2.58
C ALA A 273 13.40 -75.78 -3.62
N ARG A 274 13.14 -75.51 -4.91
CA ARG A 274 13.48 -76.42 -6.02
C ARG A 274 14.99 -76.70 -6.10
N ALA A 275 15.84 -75.70 -5.83
CA ALA A 275 17.29 -75.89 -5.78
C ALA A 275 17.73 -76.81 -4.62
N ALA A 276 17.16 -76.63 -3.43
CA ALA A 276 17.43 -77.45 -2.26
C ALA A 276 16.96 -78.92 -2.43
N GLU A 277 15.89 -79.16 -3.18
CA GLU A 277 15.46 -80.52 -3.56
C GLU A 277 16.45 -81.19 -4.53
N ILE A 278 16.92 -80.44 -5.54
CA ILE A 278 17.94 -80.93 -6.48
C ILE A 278 19.27 -81.23 -5.76
N GLU A 279 19.63 -80.44 -4.74
CA GLU A 279 20.82 -80.69 -3.93
C GLU A 279 20.69 -81.95 -3.07
N LYS A 280 19.57 -82.14 -2.35
CA LYS A 280 19.30 -83.36 -1.58
C LYS A 280 19.31 -84.62 -2.46
N ALA A 281 18.75 -84.54 -3.67
CA ALA A 281 18.79 -85.63 -4.64
C ALA A 281 20.23 -85.99 -5.07
N ARG A 282 21.12 -84.99 -5.20
CA ARG A 282 22.54 -85.19 -5.52
C ARG A 282 23.32 -85.79 -4.35
N GLU A 283 22.99 -85.46 -3.10
CA GLU A 283 23.62 -86.07 -1.92
C GLU A 283 23.24 -87.55 -1.75
N LEU A 284 21.96 -87.89 -1.93
CA LEU A 284 21.50 -89.28 -1.92
C LEU A 284 22.20 -90.12 -3.00
N ALA A 285 22.32 -89.58 -4.23
CA ALA A 285 23.03 -90.24 -5.32
C ALA A 285 24.54 -90.41 -5.10
N ARG A 286 25.16 -89.58 -4.24
CA ARG A 286 26.56 -89.77 -3.80
C ARG A 286 26.67 -90.92 -2.78
N LEU A 287 25.83 -90.91 -1.75
CA LEU A 287 25.78 -91.93 -0.71
C LEU A 287 25.52 -93.35 -1.26
N GLU A 288 24.78 -93.46 -2.36
CA GLU A 288 24.51 -94.73 -3.02
C GLU A 288 25.72 -95.28 -3.80
N ARG A 289 26.50 -94.42 -4.47
CA ARG A 289 27.76 -94.81 -5.11
C ARG A 289 28.81 -95.25 -4.09
N ASP A 290 28.93 -94.50 -2.99
CA ASP A 290 29.82 -94.81 -1.87
C ASP A 290 29.57 -96.21 -1.26
N ARG A 291 28.32 -96.69 -1.31
CA ARG A 291 27.96 -98.06 -0.91
C ARG A 291 28.36 -99.12 -1.95
N GLN A 292 28.18 -98.82 -3.24
CA GLN A 292 28.53 -99.73 -4.33
C GLN A 292 30.05 -99.95 -4.43
N GLU A 293 30.86 -98.89 -4.31
CA GLU A 293 32.32 -98.99 -4.34
C GLU A 293 32.88 -99.82 -3.17
N ARG A 294 32.35 -99.62 -1.94
CA ARG A 294 32.74 -100.40 -0.76
C ARG A 294 32.36 -101.89 -0.86
N ALA A 295 31.25 -102.22 -1.53
CA ALA A 295 30.87 -103.61 -1.78
C ALA A 295 31.86 -104.29 -2.74
N ALA A 296 32.20 -103.64 -3.86
CA ALA A 296 33.17 -104.14 -4.82
C ALA A 296 34.58 -104.31 -4.22
N GLU A 297 35.00 -103.40 -3.33
CA GLU A 297 36.31 -103.50 -2.68
C GLU A 297 36.41 -104.73 -1.74
N ILE A 298 35.32 -105.11 -1.07
CA ILE A 298 35.25 -106.30 -0.21
C ILE A 298 35.30 -107.58 -1.06
N GLU A 299 34.63 -107.61 -2.20
CA GLU A 299 34.65 -108.74 -3.13
C GLU A 299 36.03 -108.95 -3.76
N ALA A 300 36.67 -107.87 -4.22
CA ALA A 300 38.04 -107.89 -4.74
C ALA A 300 39.07 -108.39 -3.70
N LYS A 301 38.88 -108.06 -2.42
CA LYS A 301 39.74 -108.57 -1.32
C LYS A 301 39.55 -110.08 -1.10
N ARG A 302 38.32 -110.60 -1.20
CA ARG A 302 38.06 -112.05 -1.09
C ARG A 302 38.71 -112.85 -2.22
N LEU A 303 38.63 -112.37 -3.46
CA LEU A 303 39.24 -113.01 -4.62
C LEU A 303 40.77 -113.07 -4.53
N ARG A 304 41.42 -112.03 -3.98
CA ARG A 304 42.87 -112.04 -3.74
C ARG A 304 43.32 -113.10 -2.73
N VAL A 305 42.63 -113.21 -1.60
CA VAL A 305 42.96 -114.20 -0.56
C VAL A 305 42.77 -115.63 -1.07
N ALA A 306 41.75 -115.89 -1.89
CA ALA A 306 41.56 -117.21 -2.52
C ALA A 306 42.74 -117.58 -3.45
N ALA A 307 43.18 -116.66 -4.31
CA ALA A 307 44.30 -116.88 -5.22
C ALA A 307 45.65 -117.06 -4.49
N GLU A 308 45.83 -116.39 -3.35
CA GLU A 308 47.03 -116.50 -2.51
C GLU A 308 47.13 -117.88 -1.82
N ILE A 309 45.99 -118.44 -1.40
CA ILE A 309 45.93 -119.83 -0.88
C ILE A 309 46.26 -120.84 -1.99
N GLU A 310 45.66 -120.70 -3.17
CA GLU A 310 45.89 -121.63 -4.29
C GLU A 310 47.36 -121.61 -4.78
N ALA A 311 48.00 -120.44 -4.80
CA ALA A 311 49.43 -120.32 -5.09
C ALA A 311 50.29 -121.04 -4.03
N ALA A 312 49.97 -120.87 -2.74
CA ALA A 312 50.70 -121.49 -1.64
C ALA A 312 50.56 -123.02 -1.59
N GLU A 313 49.54 -123.61 -2.22
CA GLU A 313 49.44 -125.07 -2.39
C GLU A 313 50.29 -125.57 -3.55
N ARG A 314 50.28 -124.89 -4.71
CA ARG A 314 51.15 -125.24 -5.85
C ARG A 314 52.63 -125.19 -5.51
N ASP A 315 53.08 -124.21 -4.71
CA ASP A 315 54.46 -124.12 -4.22
C ASP A 315 54.84 -125.32 -3.30
N ARG A 316 53.89 -125.84 -2.52
CA ARG A 316 54.12 -127.02 -1.65
C ARG A 316 54.22 -128.33 -2.43
N GLU A 317 53.51 -128.44 -3.55
CA GLU A 317 53.63 -129.60 -4.44
C GLU A 317 54.94 -129.56 -5.24
N ALA A 318 55.29 -128.39 -5.80
CA ALA A 318 56.57 -128.18 -6.47
C ALA A 318 57.77 -128.49 -5.56
N GLN A 319 57.72 -128.13 -4.27
CA GLN A 319 58.75 -128.50 -3.29
C GLN A 319 58.85 -130.02 -3.04
N ARG A 320 57.75 -130.77 -3.11
CA ARG A 320 57.75 -132.23 -2.95
C ARG A 320 58.32 -132.95 -4.18
N GLU A 321 58.02 -132.47 -5.38
CA GLU A 321 58.64 -133.00 -6.60
C GLU A 321 60.13 -132.66 -6.67
N ALA A 322 60.51 -131.42 -6.33
CA ALA A 322 61.91 -131.01 -6.24
C ALA A 322 62.70 -131.91 -5.26
N GLN A 323 62.14 -132.22 -4.08
CA GLN A 323 62.78 -133.13 -3.11
C GLN A 323 62.93 -134.56 -3.63
N ARG A 324 61.96 -135.08 -4.40
CA ARG A 324 62.09 -136.41 -5.05
C ARG A 324 63.20 -136.43 -6.10
N ILE A 325 63.24 -135.41 -6.96
CA ILE A 325 64.27 -135.27 -8.00
C ILE A 325 65.65 -135.07 -7.36
N GLN A 326 65.74 -134.28 -6.29
CA GLN A 326 66.99 -134.05 -5.57
C GLN A 326 67.51 -135.31 -4.87
N ALA A 327 66.64 -136.14 -4.27
CA ALA A 327 67.03 -137.41 -3.68
C ALA A 327 67.53 -138.43 -4.73
N GLU A 328 66.92 -138.48 -5.92
CA GLU A 328 67.43 -139.32 -7.02
C GLU A 328 68.76 -138.78 -7.58
N ALA A 329 68.92 -137.46 -7.65
CA ALA A 329 70.16 -136.82 -8.06
C ALA A 329 71.29 -137.05 -7.04
N GLU A 330 71.04 -136.96 -5.73
CA GLU A 330 72.04 -137.23 -4.69
C GLU A 330 72.50 -138.70 -4.68
N ALA A 331 71.59 -139.65 -4.96
CA ALA A 331 71.96 -141.06 -5.11
C ALA A 331 72.97 -141.28 -6.25
N ARG A 332 72.79 -140.64 -7.41
CA ARG A 332 73.74 -140.70 -8.53
C ARG A 332 75.01 -139.88 -8.25
N ALA A 333 74.87 -138.72 -7.62
CA ALA A 333 76.00 -137.86 -7.27
C ALA A 333 76.96 -138.52 -6.26
N LEU A 334 76.49 -139.42 -5.39
CA LEU A 334 77.37 -140.18 -4.49
C LEU A 334 78.22 -141.24 -5.22
N GLU A 335 77.73 -141.83 -6.32
CA GLU A 335 78.58 -142.68 -7.18
C GLU A 335 79.62 -141.88 -7.97
N GLU A 336 79.27 -140.66 -8.40
CA GLU A 336 80.18 -139.79 -9.15
C GLU A 336 81.18 -139.03 -8.25
N ASP A 337 80.79 -138.59 -7.06
CA ASP A 337 81.67 -137.92 -6.10
C ASP A 337 82.75 -138.86 -5.53
N ALA A 338 82.44 -140.17 -5.42
CA ALA A 338 83.44 -141.21 -5.17
C ALA A 338 84.52 -141.30 -6.26
N ARG A 339 84.24 -140.82 -7.49
CA ARG A 339 85.21 -140.68 -8.58
C ARG A 339 85.83 -139.26 -8.61
N ALA A 340 85.05 -138.22 -8.37
CA ALA A 340 85.47 -136.82 -8.46
C ALA A 340 86.40 -136.37 -7.33
N LYS A 341 86.30 -136.97 -6.13
CA LYS A 341 87.22 -136.72 -4.99
C LYS A 341 88.68 -137.10 -5.22
N ARG A 342 89.03 -137.65 -6.39
CA ARG A 342 90.43 -137.82 -6.84
C ARG A 342 90.99 -136.63 -7.64
N LEU A 343 90.18 -135.62 -7.97
CA LEU A 343 90.54 -134.51 -8.87
C LEU A 343 90.07 -133.10 -8.41
N GLY A 344 89.18 -133.00 -7.41
CA GLY A 344 88.50 -131.74 -7.08
C GLY A 344 89.20 -130.74 -6.15
N ASP A 345 90.32 -131.09 -5.50
CA ASP A 345 90.91 -130.34 -4.36
C ASP A 345 91.60 -129.01 -4.72
N ALA A 346 91.39 -128.48 -5.94
CA ALA A 346 92.23 -127.44 -6.54
C ALA A 346 91.63 -126.03 -6.61
N GLU A 347 90.31 -125.86 -6.86
CA GLU A 347 89.78 -124.57 -7.33
C GLU A 347 88.61 -123.98 -6.51
N ARG A 348 88.90 -122.81 -5.91
CA ARG A 348 88.00 -121.64 -5.70
C ARG A 348 86.72 -121.87 -4.85
N ARG A 349 86.55 -121.32 -3.64
CA ARG A 349 87.19 -120.19 -2.90
C ARG A 349 87.28 -118.85 -3.67
N LYS A 350 86.50 -117.85 -3.18
CA LYS A 350 86.29 -116.46 -3.69
C LYS A 350 85.20 -116.36 -4.77
N ALA A 351 84.22 -115.43 -4.75
CA ALA A 351 83.85 -114.36 -3.79
C ALA A 351 82.32 -114.03 -3.85
N ARG A 352 81.82 -113.02 -3.09
CA ARG A 352 80.37 -112.78 -2.78
C ARG A 352 80.10 -111.30 -2.33
N ARG A 353 78.84 -110.78 -2.42
CA ARG A 353 78.23 -109.56 -1.73
C ARG A 353 78.55 -108.13 -2.31
N GLN A 354 77.82 -106.98 -2.11
CA GLN A 354 76.51 -106.56 -1.48
C GLN A 354 76.06 -105.05 -1.75
N ASP A 355 74.76 -104.76 -1.97
CA ASP A 355 73.77 -103.83 -1.25
C ASP A 355 73.78 -102.21 -1.20
N PRO A 356 72.81 -101.42 -0.57
CA PRO A 356 72.06 -100.27 -1.23
C PRO A 356 71.62 -98.94 -0.42
N ASP A 357 70.72 -98.07 -1.00
CA ASP A 357 69.56 -97.24 -0.41
C ASP A 357 69.56 -95.68 -0.02
N SER A 358 68.37 -94.97 -0.05
CA SER A 358 67.90 -93.69 0.66
C SER A 358 67.34 -92.34 -0.01
N ARG A 359 67.21 -91.17 0.72
CA ARG A 359 65.98 -90.24 0.85
C ARG A 359 66.24 -88.71 1.30
N ASN A 360 65.36 -87.65 1.49
CA ASN A 360 63.99 -87.12 1.06
C ASN A 360 63.49 -85.72 1.74
N ARG A 361 62.67 -84.80 1.08
CA ARG A 361 61.84 -83.57 1.54
C ARG A 361 62.48 -82.21 2.08
N GLY A 362 61.86 -80.97 2.22
CA GLY A 362 60.67 -80.21 1.66
C GLY A 362 59.99 -78.96 2.45
N SER A 363 59.59 -77.81 1.80
CA SER A 363 58.57 -76.68 2.16
C SER A 363 58.90 -75.44 3.10
N SER A 364 58.18 -74.26 3.34
CA SER A 364 57.26 -73.26 2.61
C SER A 364 56.68 -72.02 3.50
N LYS A 365 56.27 -70.79 2.99
CA LYS A 365 55.20 -69.75 3.45
C LYS A 365 55.40 -68.15 3.50
N SER A 366 54.28 -67.34 3.34
CA SER A 366 53.80 -65.98 3.89
C SER A 366 54.37 -64.53 3.49
N ALA A 367 53.84 -63.32 3.88
CA ALA A 367 52.50 -62.59 3.65
C ALA A 367 52.29 -61.10 4.26
N SER A 368 51.49 -60.17 3.62
CA SER A 368 50.76 -58.88 4.11
C SER A 368 51.51 -57.49 4.28
N ARG A 369 50.98 -56.21 4.51
CA ARG A 369 49.65 -55.49 4.79
C ARG A 369 49.69 -53.87 4.72
N SER A 370 48.52 -53.13 4.67
CA SER A 370 48.21 -51.66 5.06
C SER A 370 48.47 -50.47 4.04
N ALA A 371 48.08 -49.14 4.10
CA ALA A 371 47.37 -48.11 4.99
C ALA A 371 46.78 -46.81 4.22
N GLY A 372 46.35 -45.65 4.83
CA GLY A 372 45.83 -44.39 4.15
C GLY A 372 45.58 -43.02 4.95
N VAL A 373 45.28 -41.84 4.29
CA VAL A 373 45.23 -40.40 4.82
C VAL A 373 44.30 -39.39 4.00
N PRO A 374 43.78 -38.22 4.53
CA PRO A 374 42.98 -37.15 3.81
C PRO A 374 43.56 -35.69 3.76
N ASP A 375 42.89 -34.70 3.08
CA ASP A 375 43.30 -33.25 2.93
C ASP A 375 42.12 -32.20 2.85
N SER A 376 42.34 -30.92 2.44
CA SER A 376 41.74 -29.71 3.07
C SER A 376 41.54 -28.41 2.22
N SER A 377 41.07 -27.32 2.88
CA SER A 377 41.02 -25.88 2.45
C SER A 377 39.95 -25.49 1.41
N SER A 378 39.60 -24.23 1.10
CA SER A 378 39.89 -22.83 1.59
C SER A 378 38.67 -21.92 1.19
N THR A 379 38.54 -20.59 1.30
CA THR A 379 39.38 -19.38 1.58
C THR A 379 38.47 -18.22 2.11
N SER A 380 38.97 -16.98 2.28
CA SER A 380 38.13 -15.76 2.52
C SER A 380 38.75 -14.47 1.91
N GLY A 381 38.03 -13.33 1.93
CA GLY A 381 38.49 -12.04 1.38
C GLY A 381 38.04 -10.83 2.21
N ALA A 382 38.90 -9.79 2.29
CA ALA A 382 38.72 -8.65 3.20
C ALA A 382 38.53 -7.31 2.46
N SER A 383 37.85 -6.36 3.12
CA SER A 383 37.69 -4.97 2.64
C SER A 383 37.89 -3.97 3.78
N LYS A 384 38.28 -2.73 3.43
CA LYS A 384 38.81 -1.73 4.37
C LYS A 384 37.71 -1.15 5.27
N SER A 385 38.02 -1.00 6.56
CA SER A 385 37.12 -0.45 7.57
C SER A 385 37.02 1.07 7.48
N GLY A 386 36.04 1.57 6.72
CA GLY A 386 35.47 2.89 6.99
C GLY A 386 34.71 2.88 8.32
N GLU A 387 34.79 3.98 9.06
CA GLU A 387 34.15 4.15 10.37
C GLU A 387 32.62 3.97 10.24
N ARG A 388 32.08 2.94 10.90
CA ARG A 388 30.66 2.58 10.75
C ARG A 388 29.79 3.47 11.62
N ILE A 389 29.18 4.49 11.00
CA ILE A 389 28.08 5.26 11.58
C ILE A 389 27.06 4.28 12.23
N PRO A 390 26.68 4.48 13.51
CA PRO A 390 25.74 3.62 14.22
C PRO A 390 24.45 3.35 13.46
N ARG A 391 23.75 2.27 13.83
CA ARG A 391 22.50 1.90 13.16
C ARG A 391 21.43 2.96 13.40
N GLU A 392 21.20 3.35 14.66
CA GLU A 392 20.22 4.39 15.00
C GLU A 392 20.44 5.69 14.22
N VAL A 393 21.69 6.19 14.17
CA VAL A 393 22.06 7.43 13.44
C VAL A 393 21.79 7.32 11.94
N ARG A 394 21.85 6.13 11.35
CA ARG A 394 21.48 5.91 9.93
C ARG A 394 19.98 5.72 9.71
N GLU A 395 19.21 5.48 10.77
CA GLU A 395 17.74 5.38 10.72
C GLU A 395 17.12 6.77 10.98
N THR A 396 17.63 7.57 11.92
CA THR A 396 17.20 8.98 12.10
C THR A 396 17.52 9.85 10.87
N GLN A 397 18.74 9.77 10.31
CA GLN A 397 19.09 10.47 9.05
C GLN A 397 18.20 10.08 7.86
N ARG A 398 17.60 8.87 7.89
CA ARG A 398 16.68 8.41 6.84
C ARG A 398 15.28 8.97 7.02
N GLU A 399 14.83 9.09 8.26
CA GLU A 399 13.51 9.63 8.60
C GLU A 399 13.47 11.16 8.45
N GLU A 400 14.50 11.88 8.92
CA GLU A 400 14.65 13.33 8.73
C GLU A 400 14.61 13.71 7.25
N ALA A 401 15.29 12.93 6.39
CA ALA A 401 15.27 13.12 4.95
C ALA A 401 13.94 12.72 4.28
N GLU A 402 13.19 11.74 4.83
CA GLU A 402 11.83 11.44 4.38
C GLU A 402 10.85 12.55 4.78
N ARG A 403 10.92 13.06 6.02
CA ARG A 403 10.05 14.15 6.50
C ARG A 403 10.31 15.46 5.72
N ARG A 404 11.56 15.87 5.48
CA ARG A 404 11.84 17.03 4.61
C ARG A 404 11.36 16.86 3.16
N ALA A 405 11.45 15.64 2.60
CA ALA A 405 10.88 15.36 1.28
C ALA A 405 9.35 15.39 1.28
N ALA A 406 8.69 15.03 2.39
CA ALA A 406 7.25 15.13 2.54
C ALA A 406 6.77 16.60 2.64
N VAL A 407 7.45 17.46 3.42
CA VAL A 407 7.13 18.89 3.51
C VAL A 407 7.15 19.55 2.12
N ALA A 408 8.20 19.31 1.33
CA ALA A 408 8.30 19.84 -0.03
C ALA A 408 7.13 19.38 -0.93
N LEU A 409 6.75 18.09 -0.85
CA LEU A 409 5.63 17.55 -1.62
C LEU A 409 4.28 18.16 -1.21
N LEU A 410 4.05 18.40 0.08
CA LEU A 410 2.83 19.05 0.59
C LEU A 410 2.74 20.52 0.15
N ASN A 411 3.87 21.23 0.09
CA ASN A 411 3.97 22.57 -0.49
C ASN A 411 3.82 22.61 -2.03
N ASN A 412 3.54 21.47 -2.67
CA ASN A 412 3.49 21.28 -4.13
C ASN A 412 4.83 21.56 -4.85
N GLU A 413 5.95 21.51 -4.12
CA GLU A 413 7.29 21.61 -4.68
C GLU A 413 7.81 20.24 -5.16
N THR A 414 8.73 20.25 -6.13
CA THR A 414 9.45 19.04 -6.55
C THR A 414 10.78 18.95 -5.79
N PRO A 415 10.91 18.12 -4.73
CA PRO A 415 12.16 18.02 -3.98
C PRO A 415 13.30 17.49 -4.84
N ASP A 416 14.39 18.25 -4.93
CA ASP A 416 15.62 17.85 -5.62
C ASP A 416 16.32 16.70 -4.85
N PRO A 417 16.49 15.51 -5.46
CA PRO A 417 17.22 14.40 -4.87
C PRO A 417 18.68 14.71 -4.52
N ALA A 418 19.33 15.62 -5.25
CA ALA A 418 20.73 15.99 -4.98
C ALA A 418 20.84 16.92 -3.76
N ALA A 419 20.02 17.97 -3.69
CA ALA A 419 19.92 18.83 -2.50
C ALA A 419 19.55 18.03 -1.25
N LEU A 420 18.58 17.12 -1.33
CA LEU A 420 18.14 16.30 -0.19
C LEU A 420 19.24 15.33 0.31
N ALA A 421 20.08 14.80 -0.57
CA ALA A 421 21.15 13.87 -0.22
C ALA A 421 22.42 14.56 0.33
N LYS A 422 22.61 15.86 0.01
CA LYS A 422 23.82 16.63 0.31
C LYS A 422 24.16 16.78 1.80
N PRO A 423 23.23 17.07 2.75
CA PRO A 423 23.54 17.18 4.18
C PRO A 423 24.10 15.89 4.78
N TYR A 424 23.67 14.74 4.25
CA TYR A 424 24.00 13.41 4.76
C TYR A 424 25.23 12.78 4.09
N CYS A 425 25.93 13.54 3.24
CA CYS A 425 27.03 13.06 2.39
C CYS A 425 26.65 11.79 1.59
N ARG A 426 25.45 11.79 0.98
CA ARG A 426 24.94 10.70 0.14
C ARG A 426 24.86 11.11 -1.33
N GLY A 427 24.81 10.11 -2.21
CA GLY A 427 24.55 10.32 -3.64
C GLY A 427 23.06 10.55 -3.94
N GLU A 428 22.79 11.18 -5.07
CA GLU A 428 21.45 11.51 -5.59
C GLU A 428 20.47 10.32 -5.57
N THR A 429 20.95 9.11 -5.86
CA THR A 429 20.13 7.88 -5.84
C THR A 429 19.48 7.63 -4.48
N TRP A 430 20.21 7.88 -3.40
CA TRP A 430 19.69 7.76 -2.02
C TRP A 430 18.63 8.83 -1.74
N GLY A 431 18.85 10.07 -2.18
CA GLY A 431 17.85 11.14 -2.10
C GLY A 431 16.57 10.77 -2.85
N GLY A 432 16.70 10.18 -4.04
CA GLY A 432 15.57 9.66 -4.82
C GLY A 432 14.81 8.54 -4.10
N ASP A 433 15.49 7.68 -3.33
CA ASP A 433 14.86 6.68 -2.46
C ASP A 433 14.17 7.29 -1.23
N ARG A 434 14.58 8.48 -0.77
CA ARG A 434 13.85 9.24 0.27
C ARG A 434 12.58 9.87 -0.30
N VAL A 435 12.66 10.53 -1.46
CA VAL A 435 11.49 11.12 -2.15
C VAL A 435 10.46 10.05 -2.53
N ARG A 436 10.90 8.87 -3.00
CA ARG A 436 10.01 7.73 -3.26
C ARG A 436 9.33 7.19 -1.99
N ALA A 437 10.07 7.13 -0.87
CA ALA A 437 9.51 6.66 0.40
C ALA A 437 8.53 7.69 1.01
N ALA A 438 8.87 8.98 1.01
CA ALA A 438 7.99 10.06 1.48
C ALA A 438 6.65 10.07 0.71
N ARG A 439 6.70 10.00 -0.63
CA ARG A 439 5.49 9.90 -1.46
C ARG A 439 4.67 8.63 -1.20
N ARG A 440 5.33 7.52 -0.85
CA ARG A 440 4.65 6.28 -0.45
C ARG A 440 3.94 6.46 0.89
N ARG A 441 4.63 6.94 1.92
CA ARG A 441 4.06 7.12 3.27
C ARG A 441 2.86 8.09 3.25
N LEU A 442 2.98 9.22 2.55
CA LEU A 442 1.87 10.16 2.32
C LEU A 442 0.64 9.55 1.59
N ALA A 443 0.79 8.40 0.93
CA ALA A 443 -0.30 7.71 0.22
C ALA A 443 -0.80 6.42 0.90
N GLU A 444 0.00 5.82 1.79
CA GLU A 444 -0.26 4.52 2.43
C GLU A 444 -0.49 4.62 3.95
N GLU A 445 -0.05 5.70 4.62
CA GLU A 445 0.03 5.81 6.08
C GLU A 445 -0.81 6.97 6.62
N ALA A 446 -2.01 6.64 7.14
CA ALA A 446 -2.93 7.64 7.69
C ALA A 446 -2.33 8.35 8.93
N GLY A 447 -2.37 9.68 8.93
CA GLY A 447 -1.79 10.52 9.98
C GLY A 447 -0.34 10.96 9.73
N PHE A 448 0.37 10.37 8.75
CA PHE A 448 1.74 10.80 8.42
C PHE A 448 1.81 12.23 7.87
N GLU A 449 0.76 12.67 7.16
CA GLU A 449 0.62 14.08 6.73
C GLU A 449 0.48 15.03 7.94
N ASP A 450 -0.39 14.71 8.89
CA ASP A 450 -0.59 15.49 10.12
C ASP A 450 0.70 15.57 10.96
N GLU A 451 1.44 14.46 11.11
CA GLU A 451 2.75 14.47 11.78
C GLU A 451 3.77 15.38 11.09
N VAL A 452 3.83 15.35 9.76
CA VAL A 452 4.78 16.16 8.98
C VAL A 452 4.43 17.65 9.07
N ILE A 453 3.14 18.00 9.04
CA ILE A 453 2.66 19.37 9.23
C ILE A 453 2.97 19.86 10.67
N ALA A 454 2.68 19.04 11.69
CA ALA A 454 2.96 19.39 13.08
C ALA A 454 4.47 19.57 13.34
N ALA A 455 5.33 18.73 12.76
CA ALA A 455 6.78 18.87 12.85
C ALA A 455 7.28 20.15 12.15
N ALA A 456 6.76 20.46 10.96
CA ALA A 456 7.15 21.67 10.23
C ALA A 456 6.72 22.97 10.94
N LEU A 457 5.56 22.98 11.59
CA LEU A 457 5.13 24.09 12.45
C LEU A 457 6.06 24.27 13.66
N HIS A 458 6.51 23.16 14.28
CA HIS A 458 7.46 23.23 15.40
C HIS A 458 8.88 23.66 14.94
N GLU A 459 9.32 23.34 13.72
CA GLU A 459 10.56 23.93 13.17
C GLU A 459 10.42 25.45 12.98
N LEU A 460 9.26 25.95 12.51
CA LEU A 460 9.00 27.39 12.36
C LEU A 460 8.96 28.14 13.70
N ASP A 461 8.28 27.60 14.72
CA ASP A 461 8.23 28.19 16.07
C ASP A 461 9.60 28.18 16.77
N ALA A 462 10.53 27.30 16.36
CA ALA A 462 11.88 27.20 16.92
C ALA A 462 12.89 28.19 16.30
N ASP A 463 12.61 28.70 15.09
CA ASP A 463 13.43 29.67 14.38
C ASP A 463 13.03 31.14 14.66
N GLU A 464 11.99 31.41 15.46
CA GLU A 464 11.76 32.78 15.99
C GLU A 464 12.91 33.17 16.94
N PRO A 465 13.65 34.26 16.65
CA PRO A 465 14.73 34.71 17.53
C PRO A 465 14.14 35.21 18.86
N THR A 466 14.56 34.61 19.96
CA THR A 466 14.14 35.05 21.30
C THR A 466 14.60 36.50 21.55
N PRO A 467 13.70 37.40 21.99
CA PRO A 467 13.90 38.85 21.96
C PRO A 467 14.78 39.42 23.09
#